data_AF-A0A2V4VYN9-F1
#
_entry.id   AF-A0A2V4VYN9-F1
#
_cell.length_a   1.000
_cell.length_b   1.000
_cell.length_c   1.000
_cell.angle_alpha   90.00
_cell.angle_beta   90.00
_cell.angle_gamma   90.00
#
_symmetry.space_group_name_H-M   'P 1'
#
loop_
_entity.id
_entity.type
_entity.pdbx_description
1 polymer ?
#
loop_
_entity_poly.entity_id
_entity_poly.type
_entity_poly.pdbx_seq_one_letter_code
_entity_poly.pdbx_strand_id
1 'polypeptide(L)'
;MRLKPESDLITEKESTAVLAINVGQPRPLPGQKHEVLSGIMKHPVSTPVFLSFTGMSGDAQADLVHHGGPDKAVCVYDYSRYAVLERLMNRKLNWGAFGENLTVTGCAEEEVRIGDIFQLGDAQMQVSQPRQPCFKLGARYDYKELPVYFQESGHTGFYFRVLQEGQVALGSQFRKIHTDPSSMTVLEANRIMHQGKQNVEGIQMLLALPALSESWRQTLLKRLNKLGSNGDSSPQVGI
;
A
#
# COMPACT_ATOMS: atom_id res chain seq x y z
N MET A 1 55.47 -7.33 -8.94
CA MET A 1 54.22 -8.05 -8.60
C MET A 1 53.25 -7.02 -8.03
N ARG A 2 52.44 -6.38 -8.88
CA ARG A 2 51.44 -5.37 -8.47
C ARG A 2 50.07 -6.07 -8.42
N LEU A 3 49.45 -6.01 -7.25
CA LEU A 3 48.08 -6.45 -7.02
C LEU A 3 47.13 -5.63 -7.89
N LYS A 4 46.20 -6.30 -8.57
CA LYS A 4 45.06 -5.64 -9.23
C LYS A 4 44.09 -5.14 -8.14
N PRO A 5 43.49 -3.95 -8.28
CA PRO A 5 42.44 -3.52 -7.38
C PRO A 5 41.17 -4.34 -7.65
N GLU A 6 40.52 -4.77 -6.57
CA GLU A 6 39.17 -5.35 -6.57
C GLU A 6 38.21 -4.32 -7.16
N SER A 7 37.80 -4.55 -8.40
CA SER A 7 36.77 -3.77 -9.06
C SER A 7 35.41 -4.13 -8.47
N ASP A 8 34.83 -3.17 -7.76
CA ASP A 8 33.39 -2.85 -7.70
C ASP A 8 32.46 -3.98 -8.15
N LEU A 9 32.17 -4.91 -7.24
CA LEU A 9 30.94 -5.67 -7.28
C LEU A 9 29.79 -4.72 -6.93
N ILE A 10 29.36 -3.94 -7.92
CA ILE A 10 28.05 -3.29 -7.90
C ILE A 10 27.05 -4.45 -7.90
N THR A 11 26.51 -4.77 -6.72
CA THR A 11 25.31 -5.58 -6.61
C THR A 11 24.24 -4.92 -7.48
N GLU A 12 23.80 -5.61 -8.53
CA GLU A 12 22.63 -5.19 -9.31
C GLU A 12 21.44 -5.09 -8.36
N LYS A 13 21.21 -3.89 -7.86
CA LYS A 13 20.03 -3.54 -7.07
C LYS A 13 18.85 -3.67 -8.04
N GLU A 14 17.93 -4.58 -7.77
CA GLU A 14 16.74 -4.79 -8.62
C GLU A 14 16.13 -3.43 -9.00
N SER A 15 16.07 -3.16 -10.30
CA SER A 15 15.63 -1.86 -10.79
C SER A 15 14.15 -1.66 -10.49
N THR A 16 13.82 -0.58 -9.78
CA THR A 16 12.43 -0.17 -9.59
C THR A 16 11.82 0.22 -10.94
N ALA A 17 10.66 -0.36 -11.28
CA ALA A 17 9.97 -0.07 -12.54
C ALA A 17 8.44 -0.13 -12.39
N VAL A 18 7.73 0.59 -13.26
CA VAL A 18 6.27 0.46 -13.43
C VAL A 18 6.00 -0.50 -14.58
N LEU A 19 5.37 -1.63 -14.29
CA LEU A 19 4.95 -2.61 -15.30
C LEU A 19 3.60 -2.25 -15.91
N ALA A 20 2.70 -1.68 -15.09
CA ALA A 20 1.36 -1.31 -15.52
C ALA A 20 0.86 -0.07 -14.79
N ILE A 21 0.17 0.79 -15.53
CA ILE A 21 -0.71 1.83 -15.00
C ILE A 21 -2.13 1.35 -15.24
N ASN A 22 -2.90 1.17 -14.17
CA ASN A 22 -4.24 0.62 -14.22
C ASN A 22 -5.27 1.65 -13.75
N VAL A 23 -6.34 1.80 -14.53
CA VAL A 23 -7.48 2.65 -14.19
C VAL A 23 -8.78 1.88 -14.29
N GLY A 24 -9.83 2.36 -13.65
CA GLY A 24 -11.14 1.74 -13.69
C GLY A 24 -12.21 2.60 -13.03
N GLN A 25 -13.41 2.56 -13.60
CA GLN A 25 -14.60 3.17 -13.00
C GLN A 25 -15.29 2.15 -12.08
N PRO A 26 -15.95 2.58 -10.99
CA PRO A 26 -16.79 1.72 -10.17
C PRO A 26 -17.78 0.92 -11.00
N ARG A 27 -17.82 -0.39 -10.78
CA ARG A 27 -18.78 -1.31 -11.39
C ARG A 27 -19.30 -2.28 -10.32
N PRO A 28 -20.50 -2.88 -10.51
CA PRO A 28 -21.01 -3.90 -9.59
C PRO A 28 -20.05 -5.08 -9.45
N LEU A 29 -19.83 -5.54 -8.22
CA LEU A 29 -19.07 -6.76 -7.95
C LEU A 29 -19.88 -8.00 -8.39
N PRO A 30 -19.24 -8.96 -9.08
CA PRO A 30 -19.87 -10.22 -9.43
C PRO A 30 -20.35 -11.01 -8.19
N GLY A 31 -21.44 -11.77 -8.36
CA GLY A 31 -21.88 -12.76 -7.37
C GLY A 31 -22.44 -12.20 -6.06
N GLN A 32 -22.74 -10.90 -5.97
CA GLN A 32 -23.31 -10.31 -4.75
C GLN A 32 -24.84 -10.38 -4.74
N LYS A 33 -25.41 -10.64 -3.55
CA LYS A 33 -26.87 -10.67 -3.34
C LYS A 33 -27.54 -9.30 -3.53
N HIS A 34 -26.78 -8.23 -3.27
CA HIS A 34 -27.18 -6.84 -3.48
C HIS A 34 -26.10 -6.14 -4.31
N GLU A 35 -26.46 -5.06 -5.00
CA GLU A 35 -25.49 -4.29 -5.78
C GLU A 35 -24.42 -3.70 -4.85
N VAL A 36 -23.16 -4.10 -5.08
CA VAL A 36 -22.00 -3.54 -4.38
C VAL A 36 -21.06 -2.96 -5.43
N LEU A 37 -21.01 -1.63 -5.53
CA LEU A 37 -20.10 -0.94 -6.43
C LEU A 37 -18.66 -1.01 -5.92
N SER A 38 -17.72 -1.24 -6.84
CA SER A 38 -16.29 -1.31 -6.53
C SER A 38 -15.44 -0.82 -7.69
N GLY A 39 -14.44 0.01 -7.38
CA GLY A 39 -13.37 0.41 -8.31
C GLY A 39 -12.23 -0.61 -8.37
N ILE A 40 -12.40 -1.80 -7.77
CA ILE A 40 -11.36 -2.84 -7.71
C ILE A 40 -11.03 -3.40 -9.10
N MET A 41 -11.98 -3.39 -10.03
CA MET A 41 -11.78 -3.86 -11.39
C MET A 41 -11.11 -2.77 -12.21
N LYS A 42 -9.78 -2.80 -12.23
CA LYS A 42 -8.94 -1.93 -13.07
C LYS A 42 -8.39 -2.70 -14.26
N HIS A 43 -8.02 -1.96 -15.30
CA HIS A 43 -7.41 -2.48 -16.51
C HIS A 43 -6.19 -1.60 -16.88
N PRO A 44 -5.16 -2.19 -17.48
CA PRO A 44 -3.97 -1.45 -17.87
C PRO A 44 -4.29 -0.46 -19.01
N VAL A 45 -3.63 0.70 -18.97
CA VAL A 45 -3.67 1.72 -20.03
C VAL A 45 -2.27 1.97 -20.58
N SER A 46 -2.20 2.23 -21.88
CA SER A 46 -0.96 2.53 -22.60
C SER A 46 -0.75 4.01 -22.86
N THR A 47 -1.79 4.84 -22.69
CA THR A 47 -1.70 6.29 -22.89
C THR A 47 -1.23 6.99 -21.61
N PRO A 48 -0.58 8.16 -21.72
CA PRO A 48 -0.28 8.99 -20.56
C PRO A 48 -1.55 9.31 -19.74
N VAL A 49 -1.37 9.40 -18.43
CA VAL A 49 -2.43 9.66 -17.45
C VAL A 49 -1.99 10.85 -16.60
N PHE A 50 -2.89 11.82 -16.40
CA PHE A 50 -2.65 12.90 -15.45
C PHE A 50 -2.93 12.41 -14.03
N LEU A 51 -1.95 12.56 -13.15
CA LEU A 51 -2.03 12.25 -11.73
C LEU A 51 -2.28 13.53 -10.93
N SER A 52 -3.48 13.63 -10.35
CA SER A 52 -3.91 14.72 -9.48
C SER A 52 -3.70 14.40 -8.00
N PHE A 53 -3.88 15.39 -7.13
CA PHE A 53 -3.85 15.20 -5.67
C PHE A 53 -4.82 14.14 -5.15
N THR A 54 -5.88 13.86 -5.88
CA THR A 54 -6.95 12.93 -5.47
C THR A 54 -6.97 11.63 -6.24
N GLY A 55 -6.12 11.47 -7.27
CA GLY A 55 -6.03 10.23 -8.03
C GLY A 55 -5.72 10.43 -9.52
N MET A 56 -5.77 9.31 -10.25
CA MET A 56 -5.45 9.24 -11.68
C MET A 56 -6.66 9.55 -12.56
N SER A 57 -6.44 10.28 -13.65
CA SER A 57 -7.47 10.50 -14.67
C SER A 57 -7.95 9.18 -15.27
N GLY A 58 -9.27 9.04 -15.44
CA GLY A 58 -9.89 7.80 -15.90
C GLY A 58 -10.08 6.74 -14.80
N ASP A 59 -9.55 6.98 -13.59
CA ASP A 59 -9.79 6.17 -12.41
C ASP A 59 -10.87 6.80 -11.52
N ALA A 60 -11.67 5.97 -10.86
CA ALA A 60 -12.56 6.43 -9.81
C ALA A 60 -12.68 5.42 -8.67
N GLN A 61 -12.83 5.94 -7.47
CA GLN A 61 -13.01 5.18 -6.25
C GLN A 61 -14.50 5.18 -5.88
N ALA A 62 -15.07 4.00 -5.65
CA ALA A 62 -16.48 3.86 -5.30
C ALA A 62 -16.79 4.34 -3.87
N ASP A 63 -15.77 4.39 -3.01
CA ASP A 63 -15.88 4.71 -1.59
C ASP A 63 -14.72 5.62 -1.21
N LEU A 64 -14.97 6.94 -1.23
CA LEU A 64 -13.97 7.94 -0.90
C LEU A 64 -13.62 7.96 0.60
N VAL A 65 -14.51 7.46 1.46
CA VAL A 65 -14.28 7.43 2.91
C VAL A 65 -13.20 6.39 3.25
N HIS A 66 -13.38 5.14 2.80
CA HIS A 66 -12.49 4.04 3.18
C HIS A 66 -11.37 3.82 2.16
N HIS A 67 -11.62 4.05 0.87
CA HIS A 67 -10.72 3.67 -0.21
C HIS A 67 -10.22 4.85 -1.03
N GLY A 68 -10.49 6.08 -0.62
CA GLY A 68 -10.04 7.28 -1.33
C GLY A 68 -9.58 8.44 -0.48
N GLY A 69 -9.48 9.60 -1.12
CA GLY A 69 -8.96 10.84 -0.54
C GLY A 69 -7.47 11.07 -0.85
N PRO A 70 -6.94 12.25 -0.51
CA PRO A 70 -5.58 12.65 -0.88
C PRO A 70 -4.48 11.74 -0.31
N ASP A 71 -4.72 11.12 0.84
CA ASP A 71 -3.82 10.11 1.42
C ASP A 71 -3.82 8.77 0.67
N LYS A 72 -4.80 8.51 -0.20
CA LYS A 72 -5.01 7.23 -0.89
C LYS A 72 -5.19 7.46 -2.41
N ALA A 73 -4.46 8.42 -2.96
CA ALA A 73 -4.59 8.84 -4.35
C ALA A 73 -4.16 7.73 -5.33
N VAL A 74 -3.11 6.97 -4.99
CA VAL A 74 -2.58 5.89 -5.86
C VAL A 74 -2.33 4.63 -5.03
N CYS A 75 -3.02 3.54 -5.37
CA CYS A 75 -2.75 2.23 -4.81
C CYS A 75 -1.62 1.54 -5.58
N VAL A 76 -0.68 0.92 -4.87
CA VAL A 76 0.51 0.27 -5.44
C VAL A 76 0.58 -1.17 -5.00
N TYR A 77 1.03 -2.06 -5.89
CA TYR A 77 1.28 -3.44 -5.56
C TYR A 77 2.51 -3.98 -6.31
N ASP A 78 3.38 -4.67 -5.59
CA ASP A 78 4.62 -5.22 -6.15
C ASP A 78 4.36 -6.54 -6.89
N TYR A 79 4.88 -6.64 -8.11
CA TYR A 79 4.67 -7.76 -9.01
C TYR A 79 5.34 -9.05 -8.52
N SER A 80 6.39 -8.97 -7.70
CA SER A 80 7.03 -10.17 -7.12
C SER A 80 6.05 -11.06 -6.34
N ARG A 81 4.94 -10.49 -5.86
CA ARG A 81 3.89 -11.22 -5.11
C ARG A 81 2.93 -12.00 -6.00
N TYR A 82 2.85 -11.67 -7.28
CA TYR A 82 1.87 -12.26 -8.20
C TYR A 82 2.03 -13.78 -8.30
N ALA A 83 3.26 -14.28 -8.47
CA ALA A 83 3.51 -15.70 -8.70
C ALA A 83 3.05 -16.61 -7.55
N VAL A 84 3.11 -16.13 -6.31
CA VAL A 84 2.61 -16.88 -5.13
C VAL A 84 1.08 -16.84 -5.10
N LEU A 85 0.48 -15.70 -5.41
CA LEU A 85 -0.97 -15.51 -5.42
C LEU A 85 -1.65 -16.26 -6.58
N GLU A 86 -1.02 -16.35 -7.74
CA GLU A 86 -1.47 -17.19 -8.85
C GLU A 86 -1.51 -18.67 -8.45
N ARG A 87 -0.47 -19.15 -7.75
CA ARG A 87 -0.41 -20.52 -7.21
C ARG A 87 -1.48 -20.74 -6.15
N LEU A 88 -1.63 -19.81 -5.21
CA LEU A 88 -2.61 -19.89 -4.12
C LEU A 88 -4.05 -19.97 -4.65
N MET A 89 -4.38 -19.19 -5.70
CA MET A 89 -5.71 -19.14 -6.29
C MET A 89 -5.88 -20.08 -7.50
N ASN A 90 -4.86 -20.86 -7.84
CA ASN A 90 -4.79 -21.72 -9.03
C ASN A 90 -5.29 -21.03 -10.31
N ARG A 91 -4.84 -19.79 -10.55
CA ARG A 91 -5.28 -18.98 -11.69
C ARG A 91 -4.25 -17.94 -12.10
N LYS A 92 -4.25 -17.58 -13.38
CA LYS A 92 -3.46 -16.45 -13.88
C LYS A 92 -4.10 -15.11 -13.51
N LEU A 93 -3.25 -14.14 -13.17
CA LEU A 93 -3.66 -12.81 -12.74
C LEU A 93 -3.14 -11.75 -13.72
N ASN A 94 -4.04 -10.89 -14.17
CA ASN A 94 -3.70 -9.71 -14.98
C ASN A 94 -3.21 -8.57 -14.08
N TRP A 95 -2.49 -7.61 -14.65
CA TRP A 95 -2.14 -6.38 -13.94
C TRP A 95 -3.39 -5.64 -13.43
N GLY A 96 -3.29 -5.00 -12.27
CA GLY A 96 -4.47 -4.45 -11.59
C GLY A 96 -5.33 -5.53 -10.92
N ALA A 97 -4.81 -6.75 -10.75
CA ALA A 97 -5.53 -7.87 -10.15
C ALA A 97 -6.07 -7.53 -8.76
N PHE A 98 -5.32 -6.75 -7.98
CA PHE A 98 -5.73 -6.40 -6.63
C PHE A 98 -6.40 -5.01 -6.60
N GLY A 99 -6.63 -4.40 -7.76
CA GLY A 99 -7.19 -3.05 -7.87
C GLY A 99 -6.17 -1.95 -7.58
N GLU A 100 -4.89 -2.27 -7.68
CA GLU A 100 -3.81 -1.30 -7.66
C GLU A 100 -3.79 -0.45 -8.93
N ASN A 101 -3.46 0.83 -8.77
CA ASN A 101 -3.23 1.75 -9.87
C ASN A 101 -1.86 1.54 -10.50
N LEU A 102 -0.84 1.21 -9.70
CA LEU A 102 0.50 0.91 -10.19
C LEU A 102 0.88 -0.53 -9.84
N THR A 103 1.13 -1.34 -10.87
CA THR A 103 1.82 -2.63 -10.71
C THR A 103 3.31 -2.38 -10.95
N VAL A 104 4.15 -2.63 -9.95
CA VAL A 104 5.57 -2.21 -9.93
C VAL A 104 6.52 -3.35 -9.58
N THR A 105 7.83 -3.14 -9.75
CA THR A 105 8.90 -4.00 -9.21
C THR A 105 9.82 -3.21 -8.29
N GLY A 106 10.57 -3.90 -7.42
CA GLY A 106 11.56 -3.27 -6.53
C GLY A 106 10.91 -2.37 -5.47
N CYS A 107 9.67 -2.68 -5.08
CA CYS A 107 8.86 -1.96 -4.10
C CYS A 107 8.18 -2.93 -3.13
N ALA A 108 8.88 -4.00 -2.74
CA ALA A 108 8.39 -4.94 -1.74
C ALA A 108 8.13 -4.23 -0.39
N GLU A 109 7.15 -4.71 0.37
CA GLU A 109 6.72 -4.08 1.62
C GLU A 109 7.81 -4.04 2.71
N GLU A 110 8.81 -4.91 2.63
CA GLU A 110 10.01 -4.94 3.50
C GLU A 110 11.01 -3.82 3.16
N GLU A 111 10.93 -3.26 1.95
CA GLU A 111 11.93 -2.30 1.43
C GLU A 111 11.40 -0.87 1.36
N VAL A 112 10.08 -0.73 1.23
CA VAL A 112 9.39 0.56 1.17
C VAL A 112 9.01 1.01 2.58
N ARG A 113 9.27 2.28 2.90
CA ARG A 113 8.98 2.90 4.20
C ARG A 113 7.88 3.93 4.10
N ILE A 114 7.15 4.11 5.20
CA ILE A 114 6.18 5.20 5.33
C ILE A 114 6.94 6.53 5.22
N GLY A 115 6.50 7.41 4.32
CA GLY A 115 7.18 8.66 4.02
C GLY A 115 8.22 8.62 2.90
N ASP A 116 8.56 7.45 2.35
CA ASP A 116 9.38 7.37 1.13
C ASP A 116 8.74 8.20 0.02
N ILE A 117 9.56 8.95 -0.73
CA ILE A 117 9.10 9.76 -1.86
C ILE A 117 9.64 9.16 -3.16
N PHE A 118 8.74 9.01 -4.12
CA PHE A 118 9.04 8.52 -5.46
C PHE A 118 8.70 9.57 -6.51
N GLN A 119 9.55 9.67 -7.52
CA GLN A 119 9.26 10.37 -8.77
C GLN A 119 8.73 9.35 -9.79
N LEU A 120 7.64 9.70 -10.48
CA LEU A 120 7.17 9.01 -11.69
C LEU A 120 6.84 10.07 -12.74
N GLY A 121 7.58 10.11 -13.84
CA GLY A 121 7.38 11.17 -14.85
C GLY A 121 7.51 12.56 -14.22
N ASP A 122 6.47 13.38 -14.35
CA ASP A 122 6.43 14.74 -13.78
C ASP A 122 5.90 14.78 -12.34
N ALA A 123 5.34 13.68 -11.84
CA ALA A 123 4.66 13.63 -10.54
C ALA A 123 5.58 13.13 -9.41
N GLN A 124 5.35 13.67 -8.21
CA GLN A 124 5.97 13.18 -6.97
C GLN A 124 4.92 12.63 -6.03
N MET A 125 5.23 11.50 -5.41
CA MET A 125 4.32 10.72 -4.59
C MET A 125 5.01 10.29 -3.29
N GLN A 126 4.30 10.32 -2.18
CA GLN A 126 4.83 9.92 -0.86
C GLN A 126 4.02 8.78 -0.26
N VAL A 127 4.70 7.76 0.27
CA VAL A 127 4.04 6.62 0.92
C VAL A 127 3.31 7.11 2.16
N SER A 128 2.00 6.93 2.19
CA SER A 128 1.13 7.46 3.25
C SER A 128 0.72 6.41 4.27
N GLN A 129 0.45 5.18 3.80
CA GLN A 129 -0.01 4.07 4.61
C GLN A 129 0.07 2.75 3.84
N PRO A 130 0.13 1.60 4.55
CA PRO A 130 -0.20 0.32 3.97
C PRO A 130 -1.65 0.27 3.49
N ARG A 131 -1.89 -0.55 2.46
CA ARG A 131 -3.25 -0.82 2.01
C ARG A 131 -3.91 -1.77 2.99
N GLN A 132 -5.15 -1.49 3.37
CA GLN A 132 -5.94 -2.42 4.18
C GLN A 132 -6.69 -3.42 3.27
N PRO A 133 -6.51 -4.73 3.50
CA PRO A 133 -7.29 -5.75 2.80
C PRO A 133 -8.78 -5.61 3.14
N CYS A 134 -9.66 -5.73 2.15
CA CYS A 134 -11.11 -5.62 2.34
C CYS A 134 -11.84 -6.79 1.66
N PHE A 135 -13.09 -7.02 2.07
CA PHE A 135 -13.89 -8.14 1.56
C PHE A 135 -14.07 -8.12 0.03
N LYS A 136 -14.05 -6.94 -0.59
CA LYS A 136 -14.21 -6.77 -2.05
C LYS A 136 -13.13 -7.51 -2.84
N LEU A 137 -11.95 -7.72 -2.24
CA LEU A 137 -10.86 -8.49 -2.82
C LEU A 137 -11.20 -9.98 -2.94
N GLY A 138 -11.70 -10.56 -1.85
CA GLY A 138 -12.14 -11.96 -1.86
C GLY A 138 -13.36 -12.17 -2.76
N ALA A 139 -14.30 -11.22 -2.75
CA ALA A 139 -15.48 -11.25 -3.61
C ALA A 139 -15.13 -11.24 -5.11
N ARG A 140 -14.10 -10.47 -5.53
CA ARG A 140 -13.66 -10.43 -6.94
C ARG A 140 -13.24 -11.81 -7.47
N TYR A 141 -12.61 -12.61 -6.62
CA TYR A 141 -12.00 -13.88 -7.01
C TYR A 141 -12.78 -15.11 -6.55
N ASP A 142 -13.90 -14.92 -5.85
CA ASP A 142 -14.61 -15.95 -5.11
C ASP A 142 -13.67 -16.74 -4.17
N TYR A 143 -12.80 -16.00 -3.47
CA TYR A 143 -11.79 -16.54 -2.56
C TYR A 143 -11.87 -15.79 -1.23
N LYS A 144 -12.67 -16.30 -0.29
CA LYS A 144 -13.06 -15.56 0.93
C LYS A 144 -11.90 -15.32 1.90
N GLU A 145 -10.91 -16.20 1.88
CA GLU A 145 -9.75 -16.21 2.76
C GLU A 145 -8.64 -15.26 2.27
N LEU A 146 -8.79 -14.69 1.08
CA LEU A 146 -7.77 -13.84 0.46
C LEU A 146 -7.44 -12.62 1.33
N PRO A 147 -8.42 -11.85 1.88
CA PRO A 147 -8.11 -10.75 2.78
C PRO A 147 -7.36 -11.18 4.05
N VAL A 148 -7.60 -12.41 4.55
CA VAL A 148 -6.89 -12.96 5.71
C VAL A 148 -5.44 -13.23 5.35
N TYR A 149 -5.18 -13.90 4.22
CA TYR A 149 -3.81 -14.11 3.71
C TYR A 149 -3.03 -12.80 3.64
N PHE A 150 -3.64 -11.74 3.11
CA PHE A 150 -3.01 -10.43 3.03
C PHE A 150 -2.70 -9.82 4.40
N GLN A 151 -3.61 -9.93 5.37
CA GLN A 151 -3.40 -9.44 6.73
C GLN A 151 -2.31 -10.23 7.48
N GLU A 152 -2.25 -11.54 7.28
CA GLU A 152 -1.29 -12.43 7.95
C GLU A 152 0.12 -12.31 7.36
N SER A 153 0.23 -12.28 6.03
CA SER A 153 1.51 -12.11 5.34
C SER A 153 2.05 -10.68 5.48
N GLY A 154 1.17 -9.68 5.53
CA GLY A 154 1.54 -8.27 5.49
C GLY A 154 1.96 -7.77 4.09
N HIS A 155 1.83 -8.60 3.05
CA HIS A 155 2.10 -8.23 1.66
C HIS A 155 0.91 -7.52 1.02
N THR A 156 0.47 -6.40 1.62
CA THR A 156 -0.80 -5.76 1.25
C THR A 156 -0.68 -4.75 0.12
N GLY A 157 0.53 -4.40 -0.30
CA GLY A 157 0.80 -3.15 -1.00
C GLY A 157 0.56 -1.93 -0.13
N PHE A 158 0.56 -0.75 -0.75
CA PHE A 158 0.48 0.52 -0.04
C PHE A 158 -0.17 1.61 -0.89
N TYR A 159 -0.41 2.75 -0.26
CA TYR A 159 -0.90 3.94 -0.93
C TYR A 159 0.19 5.01 -0.98
N PHE A 160 0.16 5.75 -2.08
CA PHE A 160 0.77 7.06 -2.18
C PHE A 160 -0.28 8.16 -2.00
N ARG A 161 0.13 9.23 -1.33
CA ARG A 161 -0.40 10.59 -1.57
C ARG A 161 0.44 11.28 -2.64
N VAL A 162 -0.14 12.26 -3.33
CA VAL A 162 0.58 13.04 -4.35
C VAL A 162 1.10 14.33 -3.71
N LEU A 163 2.39 14.61 -3.89
CA LEU A 163 3.05 15.85 -3.46
C LEU A 163 3.14 16.87 -4.59
N GLN A 164 3.28 16.38 -5.84
CA GLN A 164 3.30 17.18 -7.05
C GLN A 164 2.51 16.45 -8.13
N GLU A 165 1.49 17.13 -8.66
CA GLU A 165 0.71 16.64 -9.80
C GLU A 165 1.54 16.60 -11.08
N GLY A 166 1.17 15.75 -12.03
CA GLY A 166 1.91 15.66 -13.28
C GLY A 166 1.43 14.57 -14.21
N GLN A 167 1.98 14.55 -15.42
CA GLN A 167 1.76 13.47 -16.37
C GLN A 167 2.62 12.26 -16.00
N VAL A 168 2.00 11.09 -16.01
CA VAL A 168 2.68 9.80 -15.83
C VAL A 168 2.35 8.90 -17.01
N ALA A 169 3.35 8.17 -17.50
CA ALA A 169 3.19 7.25 -18.62
C ALA A 169 4.03 5.98 -18.38
N LEU A 170 3.62 4.87 -18.98
CA LEU A 170 4.47 3.68 -19.05
C LEU A 170 5.82 4.04 -19.70
N GLY A 171 6.90 3.48 -19.15
CA GLY A 171 8.27 3.81 -19.55
C GLY A 171 8.83 5.10 -18.94
N SER A 172 8.02 5.89 -18.21
CA SER A 172 8.54 7.01 -17.43
C SER A 172 9.48 6.51 -16.33
N GLN A 173 10.49 7.30 -15.99
CA GLN A 173 11.39 6.96 -14.91
C GLN A 173 10.61 6.86 -13.58
N PHE A 174 10.73 5.72 -12.91
CA PHE A 174 10.18 5.48 -11.59
C PHE A 174 11.32 5.27 -10.61
N ARG A 175 11.52 6.19 -9.67
CA ARG A 175 12.66 6.15 -8.75
C ARG A 175 12.28 6.64 -7.37
N LYS A 176 12.78 5.97 -6.34
CA LYS A 176 12.76 6.47 -4.95
C LYS A 176 13.76 7.63 -4.86
N ILE A 177 13.28 8.84 -4.60
CA ILE A 177 14.08 10.07 -4.52
C ILE A 177 14.37 10.49 -3.07
N HIS A 178 13.62 9.97 -2.11
CA HIS A 178 13.84 10.20 -0.69
C HIS A 178 13.43 8.98 0.13
N THR A 179 14.19 8.69 1.18
CA THR A 179 13.87 7.69 2.19
C THR A 179 14.42 8.16 3.53
N ASP A 180 13.67 7.93 4.59
CA ASP A 180 14.14 8.08 5.96
C ASP A 180 14.42 6.67 6.52
N PRO A 181 15.69 6.28 6.70
CA PRO A 181 16.05 4.96 7.23
C PRO A 181 15.50 4.70 8.64
N SER A 182 15.17 5.75 9.41
CA SER A 182 14.59 5.63 10.75
C SER A 182 13.07 5.41 10.74
N SER A 183 12.43 5.57 9.57
CA SER A 183 11.01 5.30 9.39
C SER A 183 10.72 3.80 9.31
N MET A 184 9.47 3.42 9.63
CA MET A 184 9.02 2.04 9.56
C MET A 184 8.72 1.63 8.12
N THR A 185 9.08 0.40 7.79
CA THR A 185 8.68 -0.27 6.54
C THR A 185 7.16 -0.46 6.49
N VAL A 186 6.62 -0.61 5.29
CA VAL A 186 5.21 -0.96 5.07
C VAL A 186 4.87 -2.28 5.77
N LEU A 187 5.78 -3.26 5.73
CA LEU A 187 5.58 -4.54 6.41
C LEU A 187 5.52 -4.39 7.94
N GLU A 188 6.44 -3.64 8.54
CA GLU A 188 6.41 -3.38 9.99
C GLU A 188 5.14 -2.65 10.40
N ALA A 189 4.71 -1.65 9.63
CA ALA A 189 3.45 -0.95 9.86
C ALA A 189 2.24 -1.90 9.79
N ASN A 190 2.20 -2.81 8.80
CA ASN A 190 1.18 -3.86 8.70
C ASN A 190 1.17 -4.77 9.93
N ARG A 191 2.34 -5.23 10.39
CA ARG A 191 2.47 -6.07 11.58
C ARG A 191 1.91 -5.38 12.82
N ILE A 192 2.23 -4.12 13.09
CA ILE A 192 1.65 -3.37 14.22
C ILE A 192 0.13 -3.22 14.09
N MET A 193 -0.35 -2.88 12.90
CA MET A 193 -1.79 -2.65 12.67
C MET A 193 -2.61 -3.93 12.91
N HIS A 194 -2.16 -5.06 12.39
CA HIS A 194 -2.95 -6.29 12.33
C HIS A 194 -2.63 -7.31 13.43
N GLN A 195 -1.36 -7.44 13.82
CA GLN A 195 -0.88 -8.48 14.74
C GLN A 195 -0.45 -7.88 16.09
N GLY A 196 0.27 -6.76 16.08
CA GLY A 196 0.79 -6.04 17.24
C GLY A 196 -0.23 -5.12 17.92
N LYS A 197 -1.50 -5.53 18.04
CA LYS A 197 -2.58 -4.64 18.55
C LYS A 197 -2.37 -4.14 19.99
N GLN A 198 -1.54 -4.83 20.76
CA GLN A 198 -1.17 -4.48 22.15
C GLN A 198 0.22 -3.82 22.25
N ASN A 199 0.94 -3.67 21.14
CA ASN A 199 2.28 -3.08 21.12
C ASN A 199 2.18 -1.55 21.20
N VAL A 200 2.18 -1.02 22.42
CA VAL A 200 2.07 0.41 22.70
C VAL A 200 3.22 1.20 22.07
N GLU A 201 4.47 0.73 22.21
CA GLU A 201 5.65 1.39 21.64
C GLU A 201 5.57 1.48 20.12
N GLY A 202 5.27 0.37 19.44
CA GLY A 202 5.13 0.37 17.98
C GLY A 202 3.97 1.24 17.48
N ILE A 203 2.86 1.32 18.24
CA ILE A 203 1.76 2.25 17.95
C ILE A 203 2.24 3.71 18.07
N GLN A 204 2.98 4.04 19.12
CA GLN A 204 3.53 5.38 19.33
C GLN A 204 4.54 5.75 18.24
N MET A 205 5.41 4.82 17.85
CA MET A 205 6.36 5.01 16.74
C MET A 205 5.63 5.35 15.44
N LEU A 206 4.59 4.59 15.07
CA LEU A 206 3.78 4.90 13.89
C LEU A 206 3.13 6.29 13.97
N LEU A 207 2.57 6.63 15.13
CA LEU A 207 1.93 7.94 15.34
C LEU A 207 2.93 9.10 15.25
N ALA A 208 4.21 8.87 15.56
CA ALA A 208 5.26 9.88 15.43
C ALA A 208 5.66 10.17 13.98
N LEU A 209 5.41 9.25 13.03
CA LEU A 209 5.79 9.42 11.62
C LEU A 209 4.94 10.51 10.96
N PRO A 210 5.47 11.67 10.55
CA PRO A 210 4.64 12.77 9.98
C PRO A 210 3.89 12.38 8.72
N ALA A 211 4.47 11.47 7.92
CA ALA A 211 3.88 10.99 6.68
C ALA A 211 2.75 9.97 6.87
N LEU A 212 2.44 9.50 8.08
CA LEU A 212 1.35 8.54 8.27
C LEU A 212 -0.01 9.18 7.95
N SER A 213 -0.86 8.46 7.21
CA SER A 213 -2.19 8.93 6.82
C SER A 213 -3.10 9.20 8.02
N GLU A 214 -4.03 10.13 7.84
CA GLU A 214 -4.94 10.54 8.91
C GLU A 214 -5.85 9.39 9.36
N SER A 215 -6.31 8.56 8.41
CA SER A 215 -7.16 7.40 8.74
C SER A 215 -6.46 6.36 9.61
N TRP A 216 -5.15 6.14 9.39
CA TRP A 216 -4.34 5.27 10.23
C TRP A 216 -4.10 5.90 11.60
N ARG A 217 -3.79 7.21 11.66
CA ARG A 217 -3.62 7.94 12.93
C ARG A 217 -4.86 7.82 13.81
N GLN A 218 -6.05 8.08 13.27
CA GLN A 218 -7.30 7.99 14.01
C GLN A 218 -7.55 6.58 14.56
N THR A 219 -7.27 5.55 13.75
CA THR A 219 -7.41 4.15 14.17
C THR A 219 -6.46 3.81 15.32
N LEU A 220 -5.19 4.25 15.21
CA LEU A 220 -4.15 3.98 16.20
C LEU A 220 -4.35 4.77 17.49
N LEU A 221 -4.76 6.04 17.43
CA LEU A 221 -5.09 6.85 18.61
C LEU A 221 -6.26 6.26 19.40
N LYS A 222 -7.35 5.87 18.70
CA LYS A 222 -8.48 5.19 19.34
C LYS A 222 -8.05 3.90 20.03
N ARG A 223 -7.12 3.16 19.43
CA ARG A 223 -6.56 1.93 20.00
C ARG A 223 -5.70 2.23 21.23
N LEU A 224 -4.79 3.19 21.14
CA LEU A 224 -3.89 3.60 22.22
C LEU A 224 -4.69 4.07 23.45
N ASN A 225 -5.73 4.87 23.26
CA ASN A 225 -6.61 5.32 24.34
C ASN A 225 -7.27 4.14 25.07
N LYS A 226 -7.78 3.14 24.34
CA LYS A 226 -8.37 1.94 24.95
C LYS A 226 -7.37 1.13 25.76
N LEU A 227 -6.12 1.05 25.31
CA LEU A 227 -5.06 0.37 26.04
C LEU A 227 -4.71 1.10 27.34
N GLY A 228 -4.67 2.44 27.30
CA GLY A 228 -4.46 3.27 28.50
C GLY A 228 -5.59 3.14 29.52
N SER A 229 -6.86 3.11 29.07
CA SER A 229 -8.02 2.96 29.98
C SER A 229 -8.13 1.59 30.65
N ASN A 230 -7.62 0.53 30.01
CA ASN A 230 -7.63 -0.82 30.57
C ASN A 230 -6.45 -1.08 31.54
N GLY A 231 -5.48 -0.17 31.63
CA GLY A 231 -4.33 -0.28 32.53
C GLY A 231 -4.57 0.28 33.95
N ASP A 232 -5.71 0.93 34.20
CA ASP A 232 -5.96 1.70 35.42
C ASP A 232 -6.98 1.06 36.39
N SER A 233 -7.33 -0.22 36.19
CA SER A 233 -8.16 -0.97 37.15
C SER A 233 -7.31 -1.55 38.28
N SER A 234 -6.77 -0.67 39.14
CA SER A 234 -6.27 -1.09 40.45
C SER A 234 -7.47 -1.31 41.39
N PRO A 235 -7.58 -2.44 42.12
CA PRO A 235 -8.64 -2.62 43.10
C PRO A 235 -8.47 -1.58 44.20
N GLN A 236 -9.46 -0.70 44.37
CA GLN A 236 -9.55 0.13 45.57
C GLN A 236 -9.71 -0.83 46.75
N VAL A 237 -8.65 -0.97 47.53
CA VAL A 237 -8.70 -1.61 48.85
C VAL A 237 -9.53 -0.68 49.73
N GLY A 238 -10.78 -1.07 49.98
CA GLY A 238 -11.64 -0.43 50.97
C GLY A 238 -11.02 -0.63 52.35
N ILE A 239 -10.81 0.48 53.06
CA ILE A 239 -10.55 0.54 54.49
C ILE A 239 -11.90 0.58 55.21
#